data_AF-A0AAV3U5V1-F1
#
_entry.id   AF-A0AAV3U5V1-F1
#
_cell.length_a   1.000
_cell.length_b   1.000
_cell.length_c   1.000
_cell.angle_alpha   90.00
_cell.angle_beta   90.00
_cell.angle_gamma   90.00
#
_symmetry.space_group_name_H-M   'P 1'
#
loop_
_entity.id
_entity.type
_entity.pdbx_description
1 polymer ?
#
loop_
_entity_poly.entity_id
_entity_poly.type
_entity_poly.pdbx_seq_one_letter_code
_entity_poly.pdbx_strand_id
1 'polypeptide(L)'
;MSGINFDDWEVNLEAMSATHTTGFSLSVEGSVRNPSAVHPGPFPKHLTALEQVRLLRYGVEALAKAAKSSNRPVRPVHRPNPDRPRKTLLKLKRSPGQE
;
A
#
# COMPACT_ATOMS: atom_id res chain seq x y z
N MET A 1 -1.42 12.90 33.33
CA MET A 1 -1.81 12.63 31.93
C MET A 1 -1.30 11.26 31.55
N SER A 2 -2.17 10.25 31.53
CA SER A 2 -1.85 8.96 30.92
C SER A 2 -1.68 9.19 29.41
N GLY A 3 -0.42 9.28 28.97
CA GLY A 3 -0.10 9.50 27.57
C GLY A 3 -0.54 8.29 26.75
N ILE A 4 -1.24 8.55 25.64
CA ILE A 4 -1.58 7.52 24.66
C ILE A 4 -0.27 6.99 24.08
N ASN A 5 -0.10 5.67 24.11
CA ASN A 5 0.99 5.03 23.38
C ASN A 5 0.59 4.96 21.91
N PHE A 6 1.28 5.70 21.03
CA PHE A 6 0.93 5.77 19.60
C PHE A 6 1.54 4.64 18.76
N ASP A 7 2.34 3.76 19.35
CA ASP A 7 3.00 2.65 18.63
C ASP A 7 2.20 1.33 18.76
N ASP A 8 1.10 1.33 19.52
CA ASP A 8 0.35 0.14 19.92
C ASP A 8 -0.72 -0.25 18.88
N TRP A 9 -0.25 -0.72 17.72
CA TRP A 9 -1.07 -1.06 16.56
C TRP A 9 -1.11 -2.54 16.26
N GLU A 10 -2.33 -3.07 16.09
CA GLU A 10 -2.60 -4.35 15.47
C GLU A 10 -2.83 -4.15 13.97
N VAL A 11 -1.93 -4.70 13.15
CA VAL A 11 -1.99 -4.54 11.68
C VAL A 11 -2.45 -5.83 11.02
N ASN A 12 -3.50 -5.73 10.19
CA ASN A 12 -3.98 -6.80 9.34
C ASN A 12 -3.68 -6.48 7.87
N LEU A 13 -2.60 -7.05 7.34
CA LEU A 13 -2.19 -6.84 5.94
C LEU A 13 -3.13 -7.52 4.94
N GLU A 14 -3.89 -8.54 5.33
CA GLU A 14 -4.86 -9.22 4.46
C GLU A 14 -6.11 -8.35 4.26
N ALA A 15 -6.61 -7.75 5.35
CA ALA A 15 -7.73 -6.82 5.32
C ALA A 15 -7.32 -5.38 4.96
N MET A 16 -6.01 -5.11 4.82
CA MET A 16 -5.45 -3.77 4.60
C MET A 16 -5.94 -2.76 5.65
N SER A 17 -5.99 -3.18 6.90
CA SER A 17 -6.49 -2.39 8.03
C SER A 17 -5.54 -2.42 9.22
N ALA A 18 -5.65 -1.40 10.07
CA ALA A 18 -4.92 -1.33 11.33
C ALA A 18 -5.83 -0.81 12.44
N THR A 19 -5.75 -1.46 13.59
CA THR A 19 -6.55 -1.17 14.78
C THR A 19 -5.62 -0.79 15.92
N HIS A 20 -5.89 0.34 16.54
CA HIS A 20 -5.18 0.81 17.72
C HIS A 20 -5.92 0.38 18.98
N THR A 21 -5.21 0.19 20.10
CA THR A 21 -5.81 -0.22 21.38
C THR A 21 -6.78 0.78 21.99
N THR A 22 -6.79 2.03 21.51
CA THR A 22 -7.83 3.02 21.84
C THR A 22 -9.19 2.72 21.20
N GLY A 23 -9.28 1.73 20.32
CA GLY A 23 -10.47 1.39 19.54
C GLY A 23 -10.58 2.19 18.23
N PHE A 24 -9.59 2.99 17.88
CA PHE A 24 -9.52 3.63 16.56
C PHE A 24 -9.00 2.63 15.52
N SER A 25 -9.66 2.55 14.37
CA SER A 25 -9.24 1.71 13.25
C SER A 25 -9.12 2.54 11.97
N LEU A 26 -8.22 2.16 11.07
CA LEU A 26 -8.19 2.70 9.71
C LEU A 26 -8.02 1.57 8.69
N SER A 27 -8.51 1.80 7.48
CA SER A 27 -8.34 0.90 6.34
C SER A 27 -7.73 1.66 5.17
N VAL A 28 -6.93 0.99 4.36
CA VAL A 28 -6.28 1.59 3.18
C VAL A 28 -6.71 0.89 1.91
N GLU A 29 -6.91 1.67 0.86
CA GLU A 29 -7.26 1.15 -0.47
C GLU A 29 -6.01 1.10 -1.38
N GLY A 30 -5.93 0.06 -2.19
CA GLY A 30 -4.87 -0.12 -3.19
C GLY A 30 -3.65 -0.84 -2.62
N SER A 31 -2.58 -0.10 -2.34
CA SER A 31 -1.31 -0.68 -1.87
C SER A 31 -0.91 -0.09 -0.52
N VAL A 32 -0.58 -0.94 0.45
CA VAL A 32 -0.16 -0.52 1.80
C VAL A 32 1.07 0.41 1.78
N ARG A 33 1.96 0.27 0.78
CA ARG A 33 3.13 1.15 0.59
C ARG A 33 2.82 2.50 -0.07
N ASN A 34 1.76 2.55 -0.86
CA ASN A 34 1.36 3.74 -1.60
C ASN A 34 -0.17 3.75 -1.67
N PRO A 35 -0.84 4.06 -0.55
CA PRO A 35 -2.28 3.96 -0.45
C PRO A 35 -2.91 4.96 -1.40
N SER A 36 -3.90 4.51 -2.18
CA SER A 36 -4.68 5.38 -3.06
C SER A 36 -5.70 6.20 -2.26
N ALA A 37 -6.21 5.60 -1.19
CA ALA A 37 -7.10 6.25 -0.23
C ALA A 37 -6.85 5.69 1.18
N VAL A 38 -7.15 6.51 2.18
CA VAL A 38 -7.13 6.12 3.60
C VAL A 38 -8.52 6.40 4.17
N HIS A 39 -9.14 5.38 4.75
CA HIS A 39 -10.45 5.43 5.36
C HIS A 39 -10.31 5.34 6.88
N PRO A 40 -10.32 6.48 7.60
CA PRO A 40 -10.36 6.46 9.04
C PRO A 40 -11.73 5.99 9.53
N GLY A 41 -11.72 5.15 10.56
CA GLY A 41 -12.91 4.77 11.32
C GLY A 41 -13.33 5.86 12.31
N PRO A 42 -14.37 5.59 13.11
CA PRO A 42 -14.83 6.53 14.13
C PRO A 42 -13.76 6.74 15.20
N PHE A 43 -13.51 8.01 15.53
CA PHE A 43 -12.60 8.36 16.62
C PHE A 43 -13.30 8.24 17.98
N PRO A 44 -12.63 7.70 19.00
CA PRO A 44 -13.09 7.77 20.38
C PRO A 44 -13.32 9.23 20.84
N LYS A 45 -14.47 9.48 21.49
CA LYS A 45 -14.91 10.84 21.86
C LYS A 45 -14.01 11.56 22.87
N HIS A 46 -13.17 10.83 23.58
CA HIS A 46 -12.26 11.37 24.58
C HIS A 46 -10.94 11.90 23.99
N LEU A 47 -10.72 11.73 22.67
CA LEU A 47 -9.49 12.15 22.01
C LEU A 47 -9.57 13.60 21.54
N THR A 48 -8.52 14.36 21.82
CA THR A 48 -8.33 15.69 21.25
C THR A 48 -8.06 15.61 19.74
N ALA A 49 -8.38 16.66 18.99
CA ALA A 49 -8.11 16.72 17.54
C ALA A 49 -6.63 16.44 17.21
N LEU A 50 -5.71 16.87 18.07
CA LEU A 50 -4.28 16.65 17.88
C LEU A 50 -3.89 15.18 18.05
N GLU A 51 -4.50 14.49 19.00
CA GLU A 51 -4.34 13.04 19.18
C GLU A 51 -4.96 12.25 18.02
N GLN A 52 -6.11 12.69 17.50
CA GLN A 52 -6.74 12.07 16.33
C GLN A 52 -5.83 12.13 15.09
N VAL A 53 -5.24 13.30 14.82
CA VAL A 53 -4.29 13.48 13.71
C VAL A 53 -3.03 12.63 13.90
N ARG A 54 -2.50 12.56 15.14
CA ARG A 54 -1.36 11.70 15.45
C ARG A 54 -1.71 10.24 15.19
N LEU A 55 -2.83 9.74 15.71
CA LEU A 55 -3.28 8.37 15.50
C LEU A 55 -3.40 8.04 14.01
N LEU A 56 -3.99 8.93 13.21
CA LEU A 56 -4.08 8.73 11.77
C LEU A 56 -2.70 8.55 11.13
N ARG A 57 -1.76 9.43 11.47
CA ARG A 57 -0.38 9.36 10.96
C ARG A 57 0.32 8.07 11.40
N TYR A 58 0.32 7.77 12.69
CA TYR A 58 1.01 6.58 13.24
C TYR A 58 0.41 5.28 12.71
N GLY A 59 -0.91 5.24 12.47
CA GLY A 59 -1.57 4.08 11.90
C GLY A 59 -1.17 3.79 10.45
N VAL A 60 -1.05 4.84 9.62
CA VAL A 60 -0.51 4.69 8.25
C VAL A 60 0.97 4.29 8.28
N GLU A 61 1.76 4.84 9.21
CA GLU A 61 3.16 4.43 9.40
C GLU A 61 3.28 2.96 9.84
N ALA A 62 2.42 2.48 10.74
CA ALA A 62 2.39 1.09 11.19
C ALA A 62 2.10 0.12 10.04
N LEU A 63 1.11 0.45 9.21
CA LEU A 63 0.79 -0.27 7.98
C LEU A 63 1.98 -0.32 7.02
N ALA A 64 2.60 0.84 6.74
CA ALA A 64 3.75 0.91 5.85
C ALA A 64 4.96 0.14 6.39
N LYS A 65 5.20 0.16 7.71
CA LYS A 65 6.25 -0.64 8.38
C LYS A 65 5.96 -2.13 8.24
N ALA A 66 4.75 -2.58 8.54
CA ALA A 66 4.35 -3.98 8.40
C ALA A 66 4.52 -4.49 6.95
N ALA A 67 4.16 -3.67 5.96
CA ALA A 67 4.33 -3.99 4.53
C ALA A 67 5.80 -3.95 4.05
N LYS A 68 6.71 -3.31 4.78
CA LYS A 68 8.16 -3.36 4.52
C LYS A 68 8.76 -4.63 5.11
N SER A 69 8.35 -5.00 6.32
CA SER A 69 8.79 -6.23 7.01
C SER A 69 8.29 -7.49 6.32
N SER A 70 7.10 -7.45 5.71
CA SER A 70 6.65 -8.49 4.78
C SER A 70 7.42 -8.37 3.48
N ASN A 71 8.64 -8.91 3.42
CA ASN A 71 9.48 -8.97 2.22
C ASN A 71 8.91 -9.92 1.16
N ARG A 72 7.67 -9.70 0.71
CA ARG A 72 7.22 -10.16 -0.60
C ARG A 72 7.60 -9.07 -1.60
N PRO A 73 8.46 -9.36 -2.58
CA PRO A 73 8.74 -8.39 -3.63
C PRO A 73 7.45 -8.16 -4.40
N VAL A 74 6.81 -7.02 -4.15
CA VAL A 74 5.75 -6.49 -5.01
C VAL A 74 6.42 -6.28 -6.35
N ARG A 75 6.14 -7.16 -7.31
CA ARG A 75 6.59 -7.00 -8.68
C ARG A 75 6.16 -5.59 -9.11
N PRO A 76 7.08 -4.74 -9.59
CA PRO A 76 6.68 -3.44 -10.08
C PRO A 76 5.62 -3.68 -11.16
N VAL A 77 4.42 -3.10 -10.96
CA VAL A 77 3.42 -3.02 -12.02
C VAL A 77 4.12 -2.34 -13.19
N HIS A 78 4.44 -3.14 -14.21
CA HIS A 78 5.10 -2.70 -15.42
C HIS A 78 4.15 -1.71 -16.10
N ARG A 79 4.32 -0.41 -15.84
CA ARG A 79 3.70 0.61 -16.67
C ARG A 79 4.37 0.47 -18.04
N PRO A 80 3.64 0.12 -19.10
CA PRO A 80 4.25 0.10 -20.43
C PRO A 80 4.73 1.51 -20.71
N ASN A 81 6.05 1.66 -20.92
CA ASN A 81 6.64 2.91 -21.37
C ASN A 81 6.06 3.21 -22.76
N PRO A 82 5.28 4.30 -22.94
CA PRO A 82 4.69 4.64 -24.23
C PRO A 82 5.74 4.97 -25.29
N ASP A 83 7.00 5.19 -24.88
CA ASP A 83 8.09 5.64 -25.75
C ASP A 83 9.01 4.49 -26.24
N ARG A 84 8.62 3.23 -26.06
CA ARG A 84 9.40 2.12 -26.65
C ARG A 84 9.06 1.97 -28.13
N PRO A 85 10.01 2.21 -29.06
CA PRO A 85 9.79 1.90 -30.47
C PRO A 85 9.49 0.41 -30.59
N ARG A 86 8.33 0.08 -31.19
CA ARG A 86 7.93 -1.30 -31.47
C ARG A 86 9.01 -1.92 -32.35
N LYS A 87 9.79 -2.84 -31.78
CA LYS A 87 10.73 -3.67 -32.55
C LYS A 87 9.91 -4.40 -33.60
N THR A 88 10.08 -4.02 -34.86
CA THR A 88 9.51 -4.71 -36.00
C THR A 88 10.06 -6.13 -36.00
N LEU A 89 9.15 -7.11 -35.90
CA LEU A 89 9.52 -8.52 -36.04
C LEU A 89 10.18 -8.69 -37.41
N LEU A 90 11.48 -9.01 -37.42
CA LEU A 90 12.19 -9.42 -38.62
C LEU A 90 11.46 -10.64 -39.20
N LYS A 91 10.76 -10.41 -40.32
CA LYS A 91 10.15 -11.49 -41.10
C LYS A 91 11.27 -12.37 -41.64
N LEU A 92 11.42 -13.56 -41.08
CA LEU A 92 12.31 -14.58 -41.60
C LEU A 92 11.77 -15.03 -42.95
N LYS A 93 12.46 -14.59 -44.00
CA LYS A 93 12.28 -15.00 -45.40
C LYS A 93 12.54 -16.51 -45.50
N ARG A 94 11.51 -17.29 -45.84
CA ARG A 94 11.67 -18.65 -46.35
C ARG A 94 11.46 -18.63 -47.86
N SER A 95 12.55 -18.86 -48.59
CA SER A 95 12.49 -19.31 -49.98
C SER A 95 12.45 -20.85 -49.97
N PRO A 96 11.49 -21.49 -50.65
CA PRO A 96 11.69 -22.83 -51.17
C PRO A 96 12.01 -22.73 -52.66
N GLY A 97 13.20 -23.20 -53.04
CA GLY A 97 13.50 -23.60 -54.40
C GLY A 97 13.09 -25.06 -54.64
N GLN A 98 13.13 -25.43 -55.93
CA GLN A 98 12.90 -26.75 -56.54
C GLN A 98 11.44 -27.09 -56.86
N GLU A 99 11.07 -27.02 -58.14
CA GLU A 99 11.26 -28.14 -59.08
C GLU A 99 11.55 -27.61 -60.50
#